data_AF-A0A151RPB6-F1
#
_entry.id   AF-A0A151RPB6-F1
#
_cell.length_a   1.000
_cell.length_b   1.000
_cell.length_c   1.000
_cell.angle_alpha   90.00
_cell.angle_beta   90.00
_cell.angle_gamma   90.00
#
_symmetry.space_group_name_H-M   'P 1'
#
loop_
_entity.id
_entity.type
_entity.pdbx_description
1 polymer ?
#
loop_
_entity_poly.entity_id
_entity_poly.type
_entity_poly.pdbx_seq_one_letter_code
_entity_poly.pdbx_strand_id
1 'polypeptide(L)'
;MDDRLEEMLRDVGPESFNDLEKLLYPNCTKFTRLSTILRLFNLKARNGWSDKSFTELLELLKEMLPEGNTLPNRNYEAKKVLCPNRNARRYKHH
;
A
#
# COMPACT_ATOMS: atom_id res chain seq x y z
N MET A 1 7.46 -9.75 15.94
CA MET A 1 6.66 -8.99 14.94
C MET A 1 7.57 -7.86 14.48
N ASP A 2 7.78 -7.69 13.18
CA ASP A 2 8.77 -6.75 12.63
C ASP A 2 8.51 -5.31 13.13
N ASP A 3 9.41 -4.71 13.91
CA ASP A 3 9.21 -3.41 14.57
C ASP A 3 8.86 -2.26 13.60
N ARG A 4 9.21 -2.42 12.32
CA ARG A 4 8.88 -1.45 11.26
C ARG A 4 7.47 -1.63 10.72
N LEU A 5 6.90 -2.83 10.80
CA LEU A 5 5.48 -3.06 10.51
C LEU A 5 4.60 -2.29 11.49
N GLU A 6 4.93 -2.32 12.78
CA GLU A 6 4.22 -1.58 13.83
C GLU A 6 4.32 -0.06 13.64
N GLU A 7 5.49 0.44 13.21
CA GLU A 7 5.64 1.86 12.84
C GLU A 7 4.75 2.24 11.65
N MET A 8 4.68 1.40 10.62
CA MET A 8 3.81 1.62 9.47
C MET A 8 2.33 1.54 9.85
N LEU A 9 1.96 0.67 10.79
CA LEU A 9 0.60 0.53 11.32
C LEU A 9 0.16 1.74 12.15
N ARG A 10 1.09 2.42 12.85
CA ARG A 10 0.79 3.69 13.55
C ARG A 10 0.30 4.79 12.61
N ASP A 11 0.74 4.76 11.36
CA ASP A 11 0.42 5.75 10.33
C ASP A 11 -0.87 5.39 9.53
N VAL A 12 -1.45 4.20 9.78
CA VAL A 12 -2.71 3.75 9.18
C VAL A 12 -3.89 4.47 9.84
N GLY A 13 -4.51 5.38 9.11
CA GLY A 13 -5.68 6.13 9.59
C GLY A 13 -6.98 5.32 9.55
N PRO A 14 -8.03 5.73 10.31
CA PRO A 14 -9.34 5.05 10.35
C PRO A 14 -10.00 4.86 8.96
N GLU A 15 -9.72 5.77 8.02
CA GLU A 15 -10.21 5.67 6.63
C GLU A 15 -9.60 4.50 5.84
N SER A 16 -8.40 4.04 6.23
CA SER A 16 -7.72 2.89 5.63
C SER A 16 -8.40 1.56 5.98
N PHE A 17 -9.24 1.54 7.02
CA PHE A 17 -9.98 0.36 7.46
C PHE A 17 -11.06 -0.04 6.44
N ASN A 18 -11.56 0.88 5.61
CA ASN A 18 -12.43 0.54 4.48
C ASN A 18 -11.71 -0.31 3.41
N ASP A 19 -10.38 -0.22 3.32
CA ASP A 19 -9.55 -1.06 2.45
C ASP A 19 -9.09 -2.36 3.13
N LEU A 20 -9.38 -2.57 4.43
CA LEU A 20 -9.10 -3.84 5.12
C LEU A 20 -9.95 -4.99 4.56
N GLU A 21 -11.22 -4.72 4.25
CA GLU A 21 -12.15 -5.74 3.74
C GLU A 21 -12.05 -5.93 2.23
N LYS A 22 -11.37 -5.01 1.53
CA LYS A 22 -11.23 -5.08 0.08
C LYS A 22 -10.24 -6.18 -0.30
N LEU A 23 -10.74 -7.20 -1.00
CA LEU A 23 -9.90 -8.27 -1.51
C LEU A 23 -8.88 -7.74 -2.54
N LEU A 24 -7.71 -8.40 -2.61
CA LEU A 24 -6.68 -8.01 -3.59
C LEU A 24 -7.15 -8.20 -5.03
N TYR A 25 -7.99 -9.19 -5.28
CA TYR A 25 -8.66 -9.48 -6.55
C TYR A 25 -9.90 -10.35 -6.25
N PRO A 26 -10.84 -10.52 -7.20
CA PRO A 26 -12.05 -11.32 -6.98
C PRO A 26 -11.74 -12.72 -6.46
N ASN A 27 -12.47 -13.17 -5.43
CA ASN A 27 -12.28 -14.47 -4.78
C ASN A 27 -10.91 -14.69 -4.11
N CYS A 28 -10.09 -13.64 -3.89
CA CYS A 28 -8.85 -13.79 -3.14
C CYS A 28 -9.15 -14.07 -1.66
N THR A 29 -8.81 -15.27 -1.18
CA THR A 29 -9.05 -15.68 0.22
C THR A 29 -7.86 -15.42 1.15
N LYS A 30 -6.68 -15.16 0.57
CA LYS A 30 -5.41 -15.06 1.31
C LYS A 30 -4.96 -13.62 1.58
N PHE A 31 -5.37 -12.68 0.73
CA PHE A 31 -4.82 -11.32 0.74
C PHE A 31 -5.91 -10.27 0.53
N THR A 32 -5.88 -9.26 1.39
CA THR A 32 -6.61 -8.01 1.21
C THR A 32 -5.70 -6.97 0.56
N ARG A 33 -6.28 -5.92 -0.02
CA ARG A 33 -5.55 -4.82 -0.65
C ARG A 33 -4.57 -4.18 0.35
N LEU A 34 -5.05 -3.84 1.54
CA LEU A 34 -4.22 -3.23 2.58
C LEU A 34 -3.09 -4.16 3.03
N SER A 35 -3.39 -5.43 3.33
CA SER A 35 -2.38 -6.39 3.79
C SER A 35 -1.25 -6.59 2.77
N THR A 36 -1.60 -6.58 1.47
CA THR A 36 -0.64 -6.69 0.37
C THR A 36 0.25 -5.47 0.30
N ILE A 37 -0.33 -4.28 0.30
CA ILE A 37 0.41 -3.01 0.24
C ILE A 37 1.36 -2.88 1.43
N LEU A 38 0.89 -3.19 2.64
CA LEU A 38 1.70 -3.14 3.85
C LEU A 38 2.92 -4.06 3.76
N ARG A 39 2.71 -5.31 3.32
CA ARG A 39 3.81 -6.28 3.11
C ARG A 39 4.80 -5.81 2.05
N LEU A 40 4.32 -5.24 0.94
CA LEU A 40 5.17 -4.71 -0.13
C LEU A 40 6.01 -3.51 0.32
N PHE A 41 5.44 -2.59 1.09
CA PHE A 41 6.22 -1.48 1.65
C PHE A 41 7.23 -1.95 2.70
N ASN A 42 6.87 -2.94 3.52
CA ASN A 42 7.83 -3.54 4.45
C ASN A 42 9.02 -4.14 3.67
N LEU A 43 8.75 -4.89 2.59
CA LEU A 43 9.77 -5.44 1.72
C LEU A 43 10.65 -4.36 1.08
N LYS A 44 10.03 -3.30 0.54
CA LYS A 44 10.73 -2.13 0.00
C LYS A 44 11.66 -1.52 1.05
N ALA A 45 11.16 -1.30 2.25
CA ALA A 45 11.87 -0.62 3.32
C ALA A 45 13.03 -1.48 3.86
N ARG A 46 12.85 -2.80 3.96
CA ARG A 46 13.88 -3.76 4.40
C ARG A 46 15.01 -3.92 3.40
N ASN A 47 14.69 -3.84 2.10
CA ASN A 47 15.66 -4.03 1.03
C ASN A 47 16.18 -2.72 0.41
N GLY A 48 15.84 -1.57 1.00
CA GLY A 48 16.32 -0.27 0.52
C GLY A 48 15.88 0.08 -0.90
N TRP A 49 14.72 -0.42 -1.35
CA TRP A 49 14.28 -0.21 -2.73
C TRP A 49 13.93 1.25 -3.00
N SER A 50 14.47 1.78 -4.10
CA SER A 50 14.13 3.11 -4.61
C SER A 50 12.64 3.24 -4.91
N ASP A 51 12.12 4.47 -4.93
CA ASP A 51 10.73 4.72 -5.32
C ASP A 51 10.45 4.33 -6.78
N LYS A 52 11.46 4.48 -7.65
CA LYS A 52 11.39 4.08 -9.07
C LYS A 52 11.27 2.56 -9.21
N SER A 53 12.24 1.80 -8.70
CA SER A 53 12.26 0.34 -8.82
C SER A 53 11.05 -0.32 -8.15
N PHE A 54 10.55 0.26 -7.06
CA PHE A 54 9.32 -0.22 -6.43
C PHE A 54 8.08 0.05 -7.29
N THR A 55 8.03 1.17 -8.02
CA THR A 55 6.93 1.47 -8.93
C THR A 55 6.93 0.49 -10.11
N GLU A 56 8.08 0.24 -10.72
CA GLU A 56 8.21 -0.74 -11.80
C GLU A 56 7.77 -2.15 -11.35
N LEU A 57 8.10 -2.56 -10.11
CA LEU A 57 7.60 -3.81 -9.55
C LEU A 57 6.08 -3.82 -9.38
N LEU A 58 5.48 -2.73 -8.89
CA LEU A 58 4.03 -2.63 -8.71
C LEU A 58 3.30 -2.73 -10.05
N GLU A 59 3.84 -2.12 -11.11
CA GLU A 59 3.33 -2.22 -12.47
C GLU A 59 3.39 -3.67 -12.97
N LEU A 60 4.53 -4.34 -12.81
CA LEU A 60 4.67 -5.75 -13.20
C LEU A 60 3.69 -6.66 -12.43
N LEU A 61 3.59 -6.50 -11.11
CA LEU A 61 2.65 -7.28 -10.30
C LEU A 61 1.19 -7.02 -10.70
N LYS A 62 0.85 -5.79 -11.09
CA LYS A 62 -0.50 -5.43 -11.56
C LYS A 62 -0.89 -6.24 -12.79
N GLU A 63 0.04 -6.41 -13.73
CA GLU A 63 -0.12 -7.15 -14.97
C GLU A 63 -0.14 -8.67 -14.76
N MET A 64 0.65 -9.17 -13.81
CA MET A 64 0.71 -10.61 -13.49
C MET A 64 -0.52 -11.11 -12.70
N LEU A 65 -1.19 -10.23 -11.97
CA LEU A 65 -2.37 -10.58 -11.18
C LEU A 65 -3.63 -10.71 -12.05
N PRO A 66 -4.64 -11.48 -11.60
CA PRO A 66 -5.90 -11.61 -12.32
C PRO A 66 -6.59 -10.28 -12.60
N GLU A 67 -7.46 -10.28 -13.62
CA GLU A 67 -8.32 -9.14 -13.93
C GLU A 67 -9.21 -8.76 -12.72
N GLY A 68 -9.47 -7.46 -12.56
CA GLY A 68 -10.22 -6.92 -11.42
C GLY A 68 -9.40 -6.78 -10.14
N ASN A 69 -8.08 -7.00 -10.17
CA ASN A 69 -7.24 -6.77 -9.00
C ASN A 69 -7.19 -5.29 -8.58
N THR A 70 -7.03 -5.05 -7.29
CA THR A 70 -7.09 -3.73 -6.63
C THR A 70 -5.71 -3.20 -6.25
N LEU A 71 -4.65 -3.87 -6.70
CA LEU A 71 -3.28 -3.44 -6.46
C LEU A 71 -3.04 -2.06 -7.11
N PRO A 72 -2.43 -1.10 -6.41
CA PRO A 72 -2.00 0.17 -7.01
C PRO A 72 -0.81 -0.07 -7.95
N ASN A 73 -0.77 0.68 -9.06
CA ASN A 73 0.35 0.64 -10.02
C ASN A 73 1.49 1.60 -9.64
N ARG A 74 1.29 2.49 -8.66
CA ARG A 74 2.28 3.51 -8.28
C ARG A 74 2.49 3.55 -6.79
N ASN A 75 3.73 3.82 -6.39
CA ASN A 75 4.14 3.99 -4.99
C ASN A 75 3.30 5.04 -4.27
N TYR A 76 3.01 6.17 -4.93
CA TYR A 76 2.18 7.23 -4.35
C TYR A 76 0.74 6.77 -4.04
N GLU A 77 0.11 6.05 -4.97
CA GLU A 77 -1.23 5.49 -4.77
C GLU A 77 -1.23 4.42 -3.67
N ALA A 78 -0.17 3.64 -3.59
CA ALA A 78 0.02 2.68 -2.50
C ALA A 78 0.18 3.38 -1.14
N LYS A 79 0.91 4.50 -1.07
CA LYS A 79 1.02 5.34 0.15
C LYS A 79 -0.31 5.94 0.56
N LYS A 80 -1.19 6.33 -0.38
CA LYS A 80 -2.54 6.84 -0.07
C LYS A 80 -3.42 5.80 0.61
N VAL A 81 -3.30 4.53 0.23
CA VAL A 81 -4.06 3.45 0.89
C VAL A 81 -3.67 3.37 2.36
N LEU A 82 -2.38 3.49 2.69
CA LEU A 82 -1.91 3.48 4.08
C LEU A 82 -2.23 4.79 4.82
N CYS A 83 -1.96 5.94 4.20
CA CYS A 83 -2.05 7.26 4.83
C CYS A 83 -2.91 8.23 3.99
N PRO A 84 -4.24 8.07 3.95
CA PRO A 84 -5.11 8.90 3.10
C PRO A 84 -5.05 10.40 3.42
N ASN A 85 -4.66 10.78 4.64
CA ASN A 85 -4.71 12.17 5.14
C ASN A 85 -3.41 13.00 5.01
N ARG A 86 -2.31 12.48 4.45
CA ARG A 86 -1.03 13.26 4.37
C ARG A 86 -1.10 14.48 3.44
N ASN A 87 -2.08 14.57 2.53
CA ASN A 87 -2.24 15.71 1.63
C ASN A 87 -2.90 16.94 2.29
N ALA A 88 -3.64 16.79 3.40
CA ALA A 88 -4.36 17.90 4.02
C ALA A 88 -3.49 18.79 4.94
N ARG A 89 -2.29 18.32 5.35
CA ARG A 89 -1.40 19.07 6.25
C ARG A 89 -0.43 20.02 5.54
N ARG A 90 -0.26 19.92 4.22
CA ARG A 90 0.58 20.88 3.46
C ARG A 90 -0.14 22.17 3.04
N TYR A 91 -1.46 22.27 3.23
CA TYR A 91 -2.25 23.46 2.88
C TYR A 91 -2.69 24.31 4.09
N LYS A 92 -2.16 24.04 5.29
CA LYS A 92 -2.48 24.83 6.52
C LYS A 92 -1.34 25.74 7.01
N HIS A 93 -0.29 25.91 6.21
CA HIS A 93 0.83 26.83 6.51
C HIS A 93 1.08 27.81 5.37
N HIS A 94 0.02 28.32 4.75
CA HIS A 94 0.10 29.52 3.93
C HIS A 94 -0.50 30.70 4.68
#